data_AF-A3YW92-F1
#
_entry.id   AF-A3YW92-F1
#
_cell.length_a   1.000
_cell.length_b   1.000
_cell.length_c   1.000
_cell.angle_alpha   90.00
_cell.angle_beta   90.00
_cell.angle_gamma   90.00
#
_symmetry.space_group_name_H-M   'P 1'
#
loop_
_entity.id
_entity.type
_entity.pdbx_description
1 polymer ?
#
loop_
_entity_poly.entity_id
_entity_poly.type
_entity_poly.pdbx_seq_one_letter_code
_entity_poly.pdbx_strand_id
1 'polypeptide(L)'
;MPEVHLNVEWPDGRTTVLYSPSTVILNYLQPGQSLAVAELASRGTEALRMASERVRARYGFACTRADEEERQLLQTATVYADDQLVHISAP
;
A
#
# COMPACT_ATOMS: atom_id res chain seq x y z
N MET A 1 -2.04 -17.80 -2.07
CA MET A 1 -1.62 -16.41 -1.80
C MET A 1 -2.43 -15.97 -0.61
N PRO A 2 -1.80 -15.61 0.51
CA PRO A 2 -2.53 -14.92 1.55
C PRO A 2 -2.68 -13.44 1.14
N GLU A 3 -3.91 -12.96 1.25
CA GLU A 3 -4.23 -11.54 1.27
C GLU A 3 -3.61 -10.93 2.53
N VAL A 4 -3.01 -9.75 2.37
CA VAL A 4 -2.30 -9.04 3.41
C VAL A 4 -2.97 -7.70 3.61
N HIS A 5 -3.13 -7.32 4.87
CA HIS A 5 -3.58 -6.00 5.26
C HIS A 5 -2.42 -5.32 5.99
N LEU A 6 -2.26 -4.02 5.78
CA LEU A 6 -1.29 -3.18 6.49
C LEU A 6 -2.03 -1.97 7.05
N ASN A 7 -1.68 -1.56 8.25
CA ASN A 7 -2.18 -0.32 8.83
C ASN A 7 -1.24 0.82 8.45
N VAL A 8 -1.80 1.88 7.88
CA VAL A 8 -1.09 3.12 7.54
C VAL A 8 -1.62 4.20 8.48
N GLU A 9 -0.78 4.59 9.43
CA GLU A 9 -1.04 5.72 10.32
C GLU A 9 -0.53 6.99 9.65
N TRP A 10 -1.47 7.87 9.33
CA TRP A 10 -1.25 9.16 8.70
C TRP A 10 -0.81 10.22 9.72
N PRO A 11 -0.22 11.33 9.26
CA PRO A 11 0.30 12.38 10.13
C PRO A 11 -0.75 13.06 11.02
N ASP A 12 -2.04 13.01 10.67
CA ASP A 12 -3.13 13.56 11.50
C ASP A 12 -3.64 12.58 12.56
N GLY A 13 -3.05 11.37 12.64
CA GLY A 13 -3.49 10.30 13.54
C GLY A 13 -4.61 9.43 12.96
N ARG A 14 -5.05 9.64 11.72
CA ARG A 14 -5.93 8.68 11.04
C ARG A 14 -5.17 7.41 10.71
N THR A 15 -5.81 6.27 10.88
CA THR A 15 -5.30 4.99 10.42
C THR A 15 -6.15 4.49 9.26
N THR A 16 -5.51 4.05 8.18
CA THR A 16 -6.18 3.42 7.04
C THR A 16 -5.64 2.01 6.85
N VAL A 17 -6.51 1.09 6.47
CA VAL A 17 -6.10 -0.28 6.13
C VAL A 17 -5.80 -0.34 4.64
N LEU A 18 -4.57 -0.69 4.29
CA LEU A 18 -4.12 -0.94 2.94
C LEU A 18 -4.26 -2.44 2.64
N TYR A 19 -5.13 -2.79 1.69
CA TYR A 19 -5.26 -4.18 1.25
C TYR A 19 -4.27 -4.50 0.13
N SER A 20 -3.66 -5.69 0.21
CA SER A 20 -2.84 -6.24 -0.86
C SER A 20 -3.18 -7.72 -1.10
N PRO A 21 -3.44 -8.13 -2.35
CA PRO A 21 -3.68 -9.54 -2.68
C PRO A 21 -2.40 -10.40 -2.65
N SER A 22 -1.24 -9.82 -2.28
CA SER A 22 0.04 -10.53 -2.22
C SER A 22 0.92 -10.02 -1.07
N THR A 23 1.73 -10.93 -0.51
CA THR A 23 2.76 -10.60 0.49
C THR A 23 3.91 -9.77 -0.06
N VAL A 24 3.97 -9.57 -1.39
CA VAL A 24 5.03 -8.75 -2.01
C VAL A 24 5.08 -7.34 -1.42
N ILE A 25 3.92 -6.81 -0.98
CA ILE A 25 3.83 -5.49 -0.38
C ILE A 25 4.71 -5.33 0.85
N LEU A 26 4.96 -6.40 1.60
CA LEU A 26 5.83 -6.39 2.79
C LEU A 26 7.32 -6.14 2.44
N ASN A 27 7.72 -6.36 1.18
CA ASN A 27 9.08 -6.04 0.73
C ASN A 27 9.25 -4.53 0.46
N TYR A 28 8.16 -3.83 0.17
CA TYR A 28 8.14 -2.39 -0.10
C TYR A 28 7.77 -1.60 1.16
N LEU A 29 6.77 -2.08 1.88
CA LEU A 29 6.21 -1.50 3.09
C LEU A 29 6.37 -2.47 4.26
N GLN A 30 7.40 -2.24 5.08
CA GLN A 30 7.68 -3.04 6.26
C GLN A 30 6.91 -2.51 7.48
N PRO A 31 6.18 -3.37 8.21
CA PRO A 31 5.60 -3.00 9.50
C PRO A 31 6.69 -2.53 10.49
N GLY A 32 6.38 -1.47 11.23
CA GLY A 32 7.27 -0.81 12.18
C GLY A 32 8.15 0.29 11.57
N GLN A 33 8.10 0.52 10.26
CA GLN A 33 8.86 1.60 9.62
C GLN A 33 8.02 2.88 9.50
N SER A 34 8.69 4.03 9.59
CA SER A 34 8.10 5.32 9.22
C SER A 34 8.74 5.83 7.94
N LEU A 35 7.93 6.33 7.02
CA LEU A 35 8.39 6.86 5.74
C LEU A 35 7.58 8.11 5.36
N ALA A 36 8.10 8.90 4.43
CA ALA A 36 7.40 10.09 3.95
C ALA A 36 6.15 9.70 3.13
N VAL A 37 5.14 10.57 3.08
CA VAL A 37 3.91 10.36 2.28
C VAL A 37 4.24 10.13 0.81
N ALA A 38 5.18 10.90 0.24
CA ALA A 38 5.61 10.68 -1.14
C ALA A 38 6.26 9.31 -1.35
N GLU A 39 7.05 8.85 -0.38
CA GLU A 39 7.68 7.53 -0.42
C GLU A 39 6.63 6.43 -0.29
N LEU A 40 5.62 6.62 0.56
CA LEU A 40 4.49 5.70 0.71
C LEU A 40 3.72 5.57 -0.60
N ALA A 41 3.39 6.70 -1.24
CA ALA A 41 2.68 6.73 -2.50
C ALA A 41 3.46 6.00 -3.60
N SER A 42 4.76 6.29 -3.73
CA SER A 42 5.64 5.66 -4.70
C SER A 42 5.80 4.14 -4.46
N ARG A 43 6.20 3.75 -3.24
CA ARG A 43 6.42 2.34 -2.89
C ARG A 43 5.14 1.52 -2.87
N GLY A 44 4.05 2.09 -2.36
CA GLY A 44 2.75 1.43 -2.32
C GLY A 44 2.18 1.19 -3.72
N THR A 45 2.32 2.16 -4.62
CA THR A 45 1.96 1.99 -6.04
C THR A 45 2.74 0.85 -6.69
N GLU A 46 4.07 0.84 -6.55
CA GLU A 46 4.91 -0.21 -7.11
C GLU A 46 4.58 -1.58 -6.51
N ALA A 47 4.35 -1.64 -5.20
CA ALA A 47 3.97 -2.86 -4.50
C ALA A 47 2.64 -3.45 -4.98
N LEU A 48 1.62 -2.61 -5.18
CA LEU A 48 0.29 -3.02 -5.63
C LEU A 48 0.32 -3.50 -7.07
N ARG A 49 1.06 -2.82 -7.95
CA ARG A 49 1.30 -3.27 -9.33
C ARG A 49 1.99 -4.62 -9.37
N MET A 50 3.06 -4.78 -8.58
CA MET A 50 3.76 -6.06 -8.45
C MET A 50 2.88 -7.16 -7.86
N ALA A 51 1.99 -6.82 -6.92
CA ALA A 51 1.02 -7.77 -6.37
C ALA A 51 0.01 -8.22 -7.44
N SER A 52 -0.51 -7.27 -8.22
CA SER A 52 -1.43 -7.54 -9.34
C SER A 52 -0.78 -8.40 -10.42
N GLU A 53 0.47 -8.09 -10.81
CA GLU A 53 1.23 -8.89 -11.79
C GLU A 53 1.49 -10.32 -11.29
N ARG A 54 1.78 -10.51 -10.00
CA ARG A 54 1.90 -11.86 -9.40
C ARG A 54 0.58 -12.62 -9.43
N VAL A 55 -0.54 -11.95 -9.13
CA VAL A 55 -1.88 -12.55 -9.21
C VAL A 55 -2.19 -12.93 -10.65
N ARG A 56 -1.91 -12.04 -11.60
CA ARG A 56 -2.07 -12.29 -13.04
C ARG A 56 -1.23 -13.46 -13.52
N ALA A 57 0.03 -13.55 -13.10
CA ALA A 57 0.91 -14.68 -13.44
C ALA A 57 0.42 -16.01 -12.85
N ARG A 58 -0.22 -15.99 -11.68
CA ARG A 58 -0.69 -17.20 -10.98
C ARG A 58 -2.09 -17.64 -11.40
N TYR A 59 -2.98 -16.70 -11.66
CA TYR A 59 -4.41 -16.93 -11.86
C TYR A 59 -4.92 -16.51 -13.25
N GLY A 60 -4.12 -15.81 -14.04
CA GLY A 60 -4.44 -15.42 -15.42
C GLY A 60 -5.30 -14.17 -15.56
N PHE A 61 -5.66 -13.49 -14.47
CA PHE A 61 -6.48 -12.27 -14.48
C PHE A 61 -5.86 -11.14 -13.65
N ALA A 62 -6.04 -9.90 -14.10
CA ALA A 62 -5.63 -8.70 -13.36
C ALA A 62 -6.57 -8.47 -12.17
N CYS A 63 -6.02 -8.04 -11.04
CA CYS A 63 -6.81 -7.80 -9.83
C CYS A 63 -7.31 -6.34 -9.82
N THR A 64 -8.57 -6.13 -10.23
CA THR A 64 -9.23 -4.81 -10.13
C THR A 64 -9.22 -4.23 -8.72
N ARG A 65 -9.16 -5.10 -7.71
CA ARG A 65 -9.06 -4.67 -6.32
C ARG A 65 -7.71 -4.00 -6.02
N ALA A 66 -6.60 -4.50 -6.58
CA ALA A 66 -5.29 -3.86 -6.39
C ALA A 66 -5.25 -2.45 -7.00
N ASP A 67 -5.86 -2.27 -8.17
CA ASP A 67 -5.93 -0.97 -8.84
C ASP A 67 -6.78 0.03 -8.05
N GLU A 68 -7.89 -0.42 -7.44
CA GLU A 68 -8.72 0.44 -6.58
C GLU A 68 -7.95 0.87 -5.32
N GLU A 69 -7.23 -0.05 -4.67
CA GLU A 69 -6.38 0.28 -3.51
C GLU A 69 -5.27 1.26 -3.88
N GLU A 70 -4.65 1.14 -5.06
CA GLU A 70 -3.63 2.09 -5.55
C GLU A 70 -4.24 3.49 -5.65
N ARG A 71 -5.43 3.58 -6.25
CA ARG A 71 -6.13 4.86 -6.42
C ARG A 71 -6.54 5.45 -5.07
N GLN A 72 -6.99 4.65 -4.11
CA GLN A 72 -7.37 5.14 -2.78
C GLN A 72 -6.16 5.61 -1.98
N LEU A 73 -5.04 4.87 -2.06
CA LEU A 73 -3.78 5.25 -1.44
C LEU A 73 -3.30 6.60 -1.97
N LEU A 74 -3.25 6.75 -3.31
CA LEU A 74 -2.81 7.99 -3.96
C LEU A 74 -3.73 9.17 -3.63
N GLN A 75 -5.06 8.96 -3.67
CA GLN A 75 -6.02 10.00 -3.29
C GLN A 75 -5.82 10.46 -1.85
N THR A 76 -5.61 9.51 -0.93
CA THR A 76 -5.38 9.85 0.48
C THR A 76 -4.05 10.56 0.67
N ALA A 77 -2.99 10.12 -0.02
CA ALA A 77 -1.69 10.77 -0.01
C ALA A 77 -1.77 12.23 -0.47
N THR A 78 -2.62 12.58 -1.45
CA THR A 78 -2.79 13.98 -1.88
C THR A 78 -3.33 14.94 -0.83
N VAL A 79 -3.93 14.42 0.25
CA VAL A 79 -4.46 15.23 1.37
C VAL A 79 -3.32 15.74 2.26
N TYR A 80 -2.20 15.01 2.30
CA TYR A 80 -1.08 15.26 3.19
C TYR A 80 0.10 15.85 2.40
N ALA A 81 1.03 16.53 3.08
CA ALA A 81 2.23 17.01 2.41
C ALA A 81 3.24 15.87 2.22
N ASP A 82 3.94 15.88 1.09
CA ASP A 82 4.86 14.83 0.66
C ASP A 82 5.98 14.51 1.67
N ASP A 83 6.36 15.49 2.48
CA ASP A 83 7.40 15.42 3.51
C ASP A 83 6.89 14.93 4.87
N GLN A 84 5.58 14.81 5.06
CA GLN A 84 5.02 14.30 6.31
C GLN A 84 5.30 12.80 6.46
N LEU A 85 5.49 12.36 7.70
CA LEU A 85 5.79 10.97 8.00
C LEU A 85 4.51 10.18 8.27
N VAL A 86 4.40 9.04 7.61
CA VAL A 86 3.43 7.97 7.91
C VAL A 86 4.12 6.87 8.70
N HIS A 87 3.38 6.17 9.55
CA HIS A 87 3.85 4.96 10.22
C HIS A 87 3.12 3.74 9.67
N ILE A 88 3.86 2.70 9.30
CA ILE A 88 3.28 1.44 8.84
C ILE A 88 3.28 0.48 9.99
N SER A 89 2.11 -0.02 10.38
CA SER A 89 1.96 -1.04 11.40
C SER A 89 1.34 -2.31 10.80
N ALA A 90 1.61 -3.45 11.44
CA ALA A 90 0.88 -4.67 11.13
C ALA A 90 -0.57 -4.52 11.61
N PRO A 91 -1.53 -5.20 10.96
CA PRO A 91 -2.93 -5.22 11.40
C PRO A 91 -3.08 -5.73 12.83
#